data_AF-A0A950WJT2-F1
#
_entry.id   AF-A0A950WJT2-F1
#
_cell.length_a   1.000
_cell.length_b   1.000
_cell.length_c   1.000
_cell.angle_alpha   90.00
_cell.angle_beta   90.00
_cell.angle_gamma   90.00
#
_symmetry.space_group_name_H-M   'P 1'
#
loop_
_entity.id
_entity.type
_entity.pdbx_description
1 polymer ?
#
loop_
_entity_poly.entity_id
_entity_poly.type
_entity_poly.pdbx_seq_one_letter_code
_entity_poly.pdbx_strand_id
1 'polypeptide(L)'
;MQYLTTEHTLAVLDQSHRYHWRVFLTPPWAQLYLNDDERRHDFNAAIAQYHRLLEVYPSLGYAVYILPKVGISERADYVLRLLGSAAD
;
A
#
# COMPACT_ATOMS: atom_id res chain seq x y z
N MET A 1 16.86 17.86 0.88
CA MET A 1 16.20 16.61 0.46
C MET A 1 15.18 16.95 -0.61
N GLN A 2 15.54 16.81 -1.88
CA GLN A 2 14.62 17.07 -2.99
C GLN A 2 13.58 15.95 -3.03
N TYR A 3 12.33 16.30 -2.77
CA TYR A 3 11.20 15.46 -3.12
C TYR A 3 11.18 15.37 -4.64
N LEU A 4 11.71 14.27 -5.18
CA LEU A 4 11.48 13.88 -6.57
C LEU A 4 9.97 13.89 -6.77
N THR A 5 9.50 14.85 -7.57
CA THR A 5 8.11 15.01 -7.99
C THR A 5 7.62 13.66 -8.48
N THR A 6 6.70 13.07 -7.72
CA THR A 6 6.16 11.72 -7.97
C THR A 6 5.64 11.56 -9.39
N GLU A 7 5.24 12.64 -10.04
CA GLU A 7 4.76 12.68 -11.42
C GLU A 7 5.80 12.17 -12.44
N HIS A 8 7.09 12.42 -12.21
CA HIS A 8 8.15 12.00 -13.13
C HIS A 8 8.66 10.56 -12.90
N THR A 9 8.47 9.99 -11.71
CA THR A 9 8.93 8.62 -11.40
C THR A 9 7.93 7.54 -11.85
N LEU A 10 6.62 7.85 -11.87
CA LEU A 10 5.60 6.88 -12.26
C LEU A 10 5.71 6.49 -13.75
N ALA A 11 6.19 7.40 -14.59
CA ALA A 11 6.46 7.13 -16.01
C ALA A 11 7.64 6.17 -16.26
N VAL A 12 8.49 5.92 -15.26
CA VAL A 12 9.71 5.10 -15.37
C VAL A 12 9.53 3.69 -14.80
N LEU A 13 8.34 3.35 -14.30
CA LEU A 13 7.98 1.94 -14.03
C LEU A 13 7.70 1.25 -15.36
N ASP A 14 8.79 0.95 -16.06
CA ASP A 14 8.83 0.12 -17.26
C ASP A 14 7.96 -1.13 -17.04
N GLN A 15 7.14 -1.47 -18.04
CA GLN A 15 6.28 -2.65 -18.03
C GLN A 15 7.08 -3.94 -17.77
N SER A 16 8.39 -3.90 -18.01
CA SER A 16 9.33 -5.00 -17.78
C SER A 16 9.60 -5.33 -16.30
N HIS A 17 9.31 -4.44 -15.34
CA HIS A 17 9.59 -4.65 -13.90
C HIS A 17 8.33 -4.54 -13.03
N ARG A 18 7.16 -4.96 -13.54
CA ARG A 18 5.92 -4.93 -12.77
C ARG A 18 5.90 -6.00 -11.69
N TYR A 19 5.46 -5.60 -10.49
CA TYR A 19 5.02 -6.54 -9.47
C TYR A 19 3.71 -7.22 -9.89
N HIS A 20 3.26 -8.19 -9.11
CA HIS A 20 1.95 -8.79 -9.30
C HIS A 20 0.84 -7.72 -9.31
N TRP A 21 -0.17 -7.91 -10.15
CA TRP A 21 -1.23 -6.93 -10.38
C TRP A 21 -2.10 -6.64 -9.16
N ARG A 22 -2.13 -7.56 -8.17
CA ARG A 22 -2.80 -7.36 -6.88
C ARG A 22 -1.86 -6.70 -5.89
N VAL A 23 -2.26 -5.55 -5.35
CA VAL A 23 -1.54 -4.79 -4.32
C VAL A 23 -2.37 -4.76 -3.05
N PHE A 24 -1.77 -5.13 -1.92
CA PHE A 24 -2.41 -5.00 -0.62
C PHE A 24 -2.02 -3.67 0.02
N LEU A 25 -3.00 -2.91 0.49
CA LEU A 25 -2.76 -1.63 1.16
C LEU A 25 -3.29 -1.67 2.59
N THR A 26 -2.47 -1.22 3.55
CA THR A 26 -2.87 -1.11 4.94
C THR A 26 -3.43 0.29 5.21
N PRO A 27 -4.66 0.41 5.72
CA PRO A 27 -5.21 1.72 6.09
C PRO A 27 -4.46 2.29 7.32
N PRO A 28 -4.21 3.61 7.38
CA PRO A 28 -3.67 4.27 8.56
C PRO A 28 -4.48 3.89 9.81
N TRP A 29 -3.80 3.38 10.83
CA TRP A 29 -4.42 2.82 12.02
C TRP A 29 -4.02 3.60 13.27
N ALA A 30 -4.78 4.66 13.59
CA ALA A 30 -4.51 5.57 14.71
C ALA A 30 -4.28 4.82 16.04
N GLN A 31 -5.10 3.80 16.33
CA GLN A 31 -5.00 3.03 17.58
C GLN A 31 -3.68 2.25 17.72
N LEU A 32 -2.99 1.94 16.63
CA LEU A 32 -1.66 1.31 16.63
C LEU A 32 -0.57 2.30 16.20
N TYR A 33 -0.94 3.58 16.03
CA TYR A 33 -0.04 4.64 15.62
C TYR A 33 0.70 5.20 16.84
N LEU A 34 1.67 4.44 17.32
CA LEU A 34 2.67 4.88 18.29
C LEU A 34 3.82 5.54 17.54
N ASN A 35 4.28 6.72 17.97
CA ASN A 35 5.57 7.22 17.52
C ASN A 35 6.65 6.39 18.21
N ASP A 36 7.21 5.44 17.48
CA ASP A 36 8.47 4.81 17.82
C ASP A 36 9.61 5.49 17.04
N ASP A 37 10.85 5.25 17.42
CA ASP A 37 12.02 5.87 16.79
C ASP A 37 12.18 5.49 15.30
N GLU A 38 11.44 4.49 14.81
CA GLU A 38 11.44 4.06 13.41
C GLU A 38 10.44 4.86 12.54
N ARG A 39 9.42 5.48 13.13
CA ARG A 39 8.40 6.26 12.41
C ARG A 39 8.81 7.71 12.19
N ARG A 40 9.32 7.95 10.99
CA ARG A 40 9.84 9.25 10.54
C ARG A 40 8.77 10.28 10.17
N HIS A 41 7.53 9.86 9.96
CA HIS A 41 6.43 10.70 9.50
C HIS A 41 5.35 10.79 10.58
N ASP A 42 4.61 11.89 10.63
CA ASP A 42 3.44 12.00 11.49
C ASP A 42 2.22 11.28 10.89
N PHE A 43 1.17 11.14 11.69
CA PHE A 43 -0.03 10.42 11.28
C PHE A 43 -0.75 11.08 10.10
N ASN A 44 -0.71 12.41 9.99
CA ASN A 44 -1.35 13.14 8.90
C ASN A 44 -0.63 12.88 7.57
N ALA A 45 0.70 12.81 7.59
CA ALA A 45 1.49 12.41 6.44
C ALA A 45 1.17 10.97 6.00
N ALA A 46 0.96 10.04 6.96
CA ALA A 46 0.53 8.68 6.64
C ALA A 46 -0.86 8.65 5.98
N ILE A 47 -1.81 9.47 6.45
CA ILE A 47 -3.14 9.62 5.83
C ILE A 47 -3.00 10.16 4.40
N ALA A 48 -2.26 11.25 4.21
CA ALA A 48 -2.06 11.85 2.89
C ALA A 48 -1.41 10.87 1.90
N GLN A 49 -0.40 10.12 2.36
CA GLN A 49 0.24 9.09 1.55
C GLN A 49 -0.72 7.95 1.20
N TYR A 50 -1.53 7.49 2.15
CA TYR A 50 -2.53 6.46 1.90
C TYR A 50 -3.51 6.85 0.79
N HIS A 51 -4.07 8.07 0.86
CA HIS A 51 -4.98 8.58 -0.18
C HIS A 51 -4.31 8.66 -1.55
N ARG A 52 -3.06 9.15 -1.60
CA ARG A 52 -2.28 9.18 -2.83
C ARG A 52 -2.10 7.78 -3.44
N LEU A 53 -1.78 6.78 -2.62
CA LEU A 53 -1.57 5.42 -3.09
C LEU A 53 -2.87 4.78 -3.61
N LEU A 54 -4.02 5.10 -3.00
CA LEU A 54 -5.33 4.67 -3.49
C LEU A 54 -5.64 5.19 -4.90
N GLU A 55 -5.10 6.35 -5.30
CA GLU A 55 -5.30 6.92 -6.62
C GLU A 55 -4.25 6.42 -7.63
N VAL A 56 -2.99 6.34 -7.21
CA VAL A 56 -1.85 6.01 -8.08
C VAL A 56 -1.85 4.55 -8.51
N TYR A 57 -2.12 3.60 -7.60
CA TYR A 57 -2.06 2.18 -7.98
C TYR A 57 -3.10 1.79 -9.03
N PRO A 58 -4.39 2.17 -8.91
CA PRO A 58 -5.38 1.91 -9.96
C PRO A 58 -5.04 2.59 -11.29
N SER A 59 -4.51 3.82 -11.28
CA SER A 59 -4.13 4.52 -12.53
C SER A 59 -2.97 3.84 -13.26
N LEU A 60 -2.15 3.07 -12.54
CA LEU A 60 -1.10 2.22 -13.11
C LEU A 60 -1.58 0.81 -13.53
N GLY A 61 -2.86 0.47 -13.27
CA GLY A 61 -3.45 -0.83 -13.62
C GLY A 61 -3.32 -1.90 -12.53
N TYR A 62 -3.01 -1.53 -11.29
CA TYR A 62 -3.02 -2.44 -10.15
C TYR A 62 -4.41 -2.50 -9.50
N ALA A 63 -4.83 -3.70 -9.08
CA ALA A 63 -5.99 -3.89 -8.23
C ALA A 63 -5.58 -3.76 -6.76
N VAL A 64 -6.17 -2.78 -6.06
CA VAL A 64 -5.87 -2.50 -4.65
C VAL A 64 -6.85 -3.26 -3.75
N TYR A 65 -6.30 -4.05 -2.83
CA TYR A 65 -7.02 -4.79 -1.79
C TYR A 65 -6.70 -4.18 -0.43
N ILE A 66 -7.69 -3.59 0.22
CA ILE A 66 -7.50 -2.96 1.54
C ILE A 66 -7.51 -4.03 2.62
N LEU A 67 -6.42 -4.10 3.38
CA LEU A 67 -6.33 -5.05 4.49
C LEU A 67 -7.21 -4.58 5.66
N PRO A 68 -8.03 -5.47 6.24
CA PRO A 68 -8.86 -5.11 7.38
C PRO A 68 -8.00 -4.83 8.61
N LYS A 69 -8.48 -3.93 9.47
CA LYS A 69 -7.87 -3.59 10.77
C LYS A 69 -8.21 -4.66 11.82
N VAL A 70 -7.67 -5.85 11.61
CA VAL A 70 -7.86 -7.03 12.47
C VAL A 70 -6.52 -7.49 13.05
N GLY A 71 -6.56 -8.54 13.88
CA GLY A 71 -5.38 -9.18 14.44
C GLY A 71 -4.40 -9.66 13.36
N ILE A 72 -3.15 -9.92 13.77
CA ILE A 72 -2.08 -10.32 12.85
C ILE A 72 -2.45 -11.60 12.09
N SER A 73 -2.91 -12.64 12.80
CA SER A 73 -3.27 -13.93 12.18
C SER A 73 -4.41 -13.78 11.16
N GLU A 74 -5.50 -13.10 11.54
CA GLU A 74 -6.63 -12.86 10.64
C GLU A 74 -6.23 -12.08 9.39
N ARG A 75 -5.33 -11.10 9.53
CA ARG A 75 -4.82 -10.33 8.39
C ARG A 75 -3.93 -11.18 7.48
N ALA A 76 -3.11 -12.07 8.04
CA ALA A 76 -2.32 -13.02 7.26
C ALA A 76 -3.22 -14.00 6.50
N ASP A 77 -4.25 -14.55 7.17
CA ASP A 77 -5.24 -15.43 6.55
C ASP A 77 -5.98 -14.73 5.39
N TYR A 78 -6.30 -13.45 5.56
CA TYR A 78 -6.91 -12.64 4.51
C TYR A 78 -6.01 -12.53 3.27
N VAL A 79 -4.71 -12.25 3.45
CA VAL A 79 -3.73 -12.20 2.35
C VAL A 79 -3.59 -13.56 1.68
N LEU A 80 -3.39 -14.63 2.45
CA LEU A 80 -3.21 -15.99 1.93
C LEU A 80 -4.43 -16.46 1.14
N ARG A 81 -5.64 -16.17 1.62
CA ARG A 81 -6.89 -16.48 0.91
C ARG A 81 -6.97 -15.77 -0.45
N LEU A 82 -6.59 -14.50 -0.50
CA LEU A 82 -6.56 -13.72 -1.74
C LEU A 82 -5.42 -14.09 -2.66
N LEU A 83 -4.37 -14.76 -2.20
CA LEU A 83 -3.33 -15.32 -3.07
C LEU A 83 -3.74 -16.71 -3.59
N GLY A 84 -4.35 -17.54 -2.74
CA GLY A 84 -4.81 -18.89 -3.09
C GLY A 84 -6.01 -18.94 -4.04
N SER A 85 -6.86 -17.91 -4.05
CA SER A 85 -7.98 -17.80 -5.00
C SER A 85 -7.57 -17.43 -6.43
N ALA A 86 -6.27 -17.31 -6.71
CA ALA A 86 -5.73 -17.14 -8.06
C ALA A 86 -5.36 -18.46 -8.76
N ALA A 87 -5.42 -19.59 -8.03
CA ALA A 87 -5.11 -20.91 -8.55
C ALA A 87 -6.41 -21.64 -8.90
N ASP A 88 -6.97 -21.32 -10.06
CA ASP A 88 -7.86 -22.18 -10.85
C ASP A 88 -7.57 -21.93 -12.34
#